data_AF-A0A5C2SLH2-F1
#
_entry.id   AF-A0A5C2SLH2-F1
#
_cell.length_a   1.000
_cell.length_b   1.000
_cell.length_c   1.000
_cell.angle_alpha   90.00
_cell.angle_beta   90.00
_cell.angle_gamma   90.00
#
_symmetry.space_group_name_H-M   'P 1'
#
loop_
_entity.id
_entity.type
_entity.pdbx_description
1 polymer ?
#
loop_
_entity_poly.entity_id
_entity_poly.type
_entity_poly.pdbx_seq_one_letter_code
_entity_poly.pdbx_strand_id
1 'polypeptide(L)'
;MSPSFNIRSLAVAATTSIVLFGTIYSVVNDTYLDTSNPLITALPHHLHDTDYFASKKNPLNVYFTKKLWAWITATFIFHFLTSPRATRAPVRVAQYLLATSIWLAFTSWFFGPPVFDRLTASTGGECVLHLPSGAGVPVPVEYCYTRTKMSPMTHPALFPASLLLPDGGWIGTPRLRRGHDVSGHIFLLTMSTLFLVDQLRWSFAKRPGSWTSRHRYAVAFAGAVTCMSLFALYTTSVYFHTPIEKFTGCVLGLVAFGVTQLPIYLTGSDVPVGHNEKAHS
;
A
#
# COMPACT_ATOMS: atom_id res chain seq x y z
N MET A 1 -18.69 -18.40 -27.92
CA MET A 1 -18.55 -17.66 -26.65
C MET A 1 -17.10 -17.19 -26.55
N SER A 2 -16.82 -15.94 -26.95
CA SER A 2 -15.49 -15.37 -26.67
C SER A 2 -15.39 -15.14 -25.17
N PRO A 3 -14.33 -15.58 -24.47
CA PRO A 3 -14.21 -15.34 -23.04
C PRO A 3 -14.27 -13.83 -22.84
N SER A 4 -15.30 -13.37 -22.12
CA SER A 4 -15.38 -11.99 -21.70
C SER A 4 -14.12 -11.72 -20.89
N PHE A 5 -13.21 -10.93 -21.45
CA PHE A 5 -11.95 -10.59 -20.81
C PHE A 5 -12.24 -9.92 -19.47
N ASN A 6 -12.08 -10.69 -18.37
CA ASN A 6 -12.32 -10.19 -17.03
C ASN A 6 -11.08 -9.43 -16.58
N ILE A 7 -11.05 -8.14 -16.90
CA ILE A 7 -9.99 -7.21 -16.52
C ILE A 7 -9.69 -7.19 -15.02
N ARG A 8 -10.65 -7.54 -14.13
CA ARG A 8 -10.35 -7.74 -12.69
C ARG A 8 -9.42 -8.93 -12.49
N SER A 9 -9.73 -10.07 -13.11
CA SER A 9 -8.90 -11.27 -13.07
C SER A 9 -7.52 -11.03 -13.66
N LEU A 10 -7.43 -10.28 -14.77
CA LEU A 10 -6.12 -9.90 -15.32
C LEU A 10 -5.35 -9.01 -14.35
N ALA A 11 -6.00 -8.02 -13.74
CA ALA A 11 -5.34 -7.14 -12.77
C ALA A 11 -4.81 -7.92 -11.58
N VAL A 12 -5.60 -8.86 -11.05
CA VAL A 12 -5.16 -9.80 -9.99
C VAL A 12 -3.97 -10.61 -10.45
N ALA A 13 -4.06 -11.25 -11.62
CA ALA A 13 -2.95 -12.06 -12.15
C ALA A 13 -1.68 -11.24 -12.34
N ALA A 14 -1.79 -10.02 -12.86
CA ALA A 14 -0.66 -9.12 -13.08
C ALA A 14 -0.03 -8.68 -11.76
N THR A 15 -0.82 -8.23 -10.78
CA THR A 15 -0.30 -7.79 -9.48
C THR A 15 0.35 -8.95 -8.71
N THR A 16 -0.28 -10.13 -8.68
CA THR A 16 0.28 -11.31 -8.00
C THR A 16 1.52 -11.82 -8.70
N SER A 17 1.56 -11.79 -10.04
CA SER A 17 2.75 -12.21 -10.81
C SER A 17 3.93 -11.27 -10.55
N ILE A 18 3.71 -9.96 -10.50
CA ILE A 18 4.77 -8.98 -10.17
C ILE A 18 5.35 -9.26 -8.79
N VAL A 19 4.51 -9.48 -7.78
CA VAL A 19 4.98 -9.82 -6.43
C VAL A 19 5.73 -11.14 -6.43
N LEU A 20 5.21 -12.17 -7.10
CA LEU A 20 5.84 -13.48 -7.17
C LEU A 20 7.22 -13.42 -7.83
N PHE A 21 7.31 -12.89 -9.05
CA PHE A 21 8.58 -12.81 -9.78
C PHE A 21 9.58 -11.87 -9.10
N GLY A 22 9.13 -10.73 -8.57
CA GLY A 22 9.98 -9.84 -7.79
C GLY A 22 10.50 -10.51 -6.52
N THR A 23 9.67 -11.30 -5.83
CA THR A 23 10.07 -12.06 -4.64
C THR A 23 11.10 -13.14 -4.99
N ILE A 24 10.84 -13.94 -6.03
CA ILE A 24 11.79 -14.97 -6.50
C ILE A 24 13.13 -14.32 -6.86
N TYR A 25 13.09 -13.24 -7.66
CA TYR A 25 14.29 -12.50 -8.01
C TYR A 25 15.04 -12.03 -6.76
N SER A 26 14.32 -11.48 -5.78
CA SER A 26 14.95 -10.95 -4.57
C SER A 26 15.63 -12.00 -3.72
N VAL A 27 15.09 -13.22 -3.67
CA VAL A 27 15.69 -14.35 -2.95
C VAL A 27 16.90 -14.90 -3.70
N VAL A 28 16.77 -15.07 -5.02
CA VAL A 28 17.85 -15.62 -5.85
C VAL A 28 19.08 -14.70 -5.88
N ASN A 29 18.86 -13.39 -5.86
CA ASN A 29 19.92 -12.39 -5.99
C ASN A 29 20.25 -11.66 -4.68
N ASP A 30 19.69 -12.11 -3.54
CA ASP A 30 19.88 -11.50 -2.22
C ASP A 30 19.65 -9.97 -2.19
N THR A 31 18.65 -9.50 -2.94
CA THR A 31 18.34 -8.07 -3.04
C THR A 31 17.29 -7.61 -2.04
N TYR A 32 16.67 -8.50 -1.28
CA TYR A 32 15.66 -8.10 -0.30
C TYR A 32 16.27 -7.53 0.99
N LEU A 33 15.56 -6.62 1.62
CA LEU A 33 15.89 -6.09 2.95
C LEU A 33 14.84 -6.51 3.97
N ASP A 34 15.24 -7.22 5.03
CA ASP A 34 14.38 -7.52 6.18
C ASP A 34 14.02 -6.23 6.94
N THR A 35 12.76 -5.81 6.85
CA THR A 35 12.27 -4.58 7.48
C THR A 35 11.82 -4.78 8.92
N SER A 36 11.55 -6.03 9.32
CA SER A 36 11.29 -6.38 10.71
C SER A 36 12.57 -6.28 11.56
N ASN A 37 13.74 -6.54 10.98
CA ASN A 37 14.99 -6.55 11.74
C ASN A 37 15.45 -5.13 12.13
N PRO A 38 15.48 -4.81 13.45
CA PRO A 38 15.83 -3.48 13.95
C PRO A 38 17.26 -3.04 13.57
N LEU A 39 18.20 -3.98 13.47
CA LEU A 39 19.62 -3.66 13.28
C LEU A 39 19.92 -3.16 11.86
N ILE A 40 19.19 -3.67 10.86
CA ILE A 40 19.44 -3.37 9.45
C ILE A 40 18.40 -2.41 8.85
N THR A 41 17.17 -2.39 9.37
CA THR A 41 16.10 -1.55 8.80
C THR A 41 16.39 -0.05 8.90
N ALA A 42 17.14 0.37 9.92
CA ALA A 42 17.50 1.78 10.15
C ALA A 42 18.63 2.24 9.22
N LEU A 43 19.42 1.30 8.70
CA LEU A 43 20.53 1.58 7.80
C LEU A 43 20.05 1.82 6.35
N PRO A 44 20.90 2.43 5.52
CA PRO A 44 20.74 2.36 4.07
C PRO A 44 20.62 0.91 3.61
N HIS A 45 19.89 0.69 2.51
CA HIS A 45 19.84 -0.62 1.88
C HIS A 45 21.26 -1.02 1.43
N HIS A 46 21.66 -2.29 1.56
CA HIS A 46 23.03 -2.72 1.22
C HIS A 46 23.40 -2.43 -0.25
N LEU A 47 22.44 -2.56 -1.17
CA LEU A 47 22.58 -2.19 -2.58
C LEU A 47 22.32 -0.71 -2.93
N HIS A 48 22.19 0.20 -1.96
CA HIS A 48 21.78 1.59 -2.27
C HIS A 48 22.78 2.38 -3.13
N ASP A 49 24.06 1.97 -3.15
CA ASP A 49 25.12 2.61 -3.93
C ASP A 49 25.18 2.09 -5.38
N THR A 50 24.74 0.84 -5.61
CA THR A 50 24.77 0.20 -6.93
C THR A 50 23.43 0.29 -7.65
N ASP A 51 22.33 0.23 -6.89
CA ASP A 51 20.98 0.02 -7.42
C ASP A 51 20.08 1.20 -7.04
N TYR A 52 19.69 1.99 -8.05
CA TYR A 52 18.92 3.22 -7.85
C TYR A 52 17.65 3.04 -7.01
N PHE A 53 16.88 1.98 -7.29
CA PHE A 53 15.60 1.72 -6.62
C PHE A 53 15.75 1.08 -5.23
N ALA A 54 16.93 0.56 -4.90
CA ALA A 54 17.25 0.10 -3.54
C ALA A 54 17.37 1.26 -2.55
N SER A 55 17.67 2.47 -3.04
CA SER A 55 17.70 3.67 -2.19
C SER A 55 16.30 4.10 -1.76
N LYS A 56 16.04 4.15 -0.45
CA LYS A 56 14.79 4.71 0.14
C LYS A 56 14.56 6.20 -0.22
N LYS A 57 15.57 6.88 -0.76
CA LYS A 57 15.51 8.29 -1.17
C LYS A 57 15.12 8.48 -2.64
N ASN A 58 14.92 7.40 -3.39
CA ASN A 58 14.56 7.53 -4.80
C ASN A 58 13.21 8.27 -4.98
N PRO A 59 13.02 9.05 -6.06
CA PRO A 59 11.82 9.86 -6.30
C PRO A 59 10.52 9.06 -6.36
N LEU A 60 10.55 7.84 -6.91
CA LEU A 60 9.37 6.95 -6.94
C LEU A 60 8.88 6.70 -5.50
N ASN A 61 9.78 6.37 -4.58
CA ASN A 61 9.41 6.16 -3.18
C ASN A 61 8.94 7.46 -2.50
N VAL A 62 9.71 8.55 -2.66
CA VAL A 62 9.48 9.80 -1.91
C VAL A 62 8.20 10.51 -2.34
N TYR A 63 7.94 10.60 -3.65
CA TYR A 63 6.83 11.38 -4.19
C TYR A 63 5.60 10.53 -4.53
N PHE A 64 5.78 9.26 -4.87
CA PHE A 64 4.68 8.38 -5.26
C PHE A 64 4.32 7.40 -4.15
N THR A 65 5.18 6.44 -3.82
CA THR A 65 4.84 5.33 -2.90
C THR A 65 4.42 5.82 -1.51
N LYS A 66 5.18 6.74 -0.90
CA LYS A 66 4.84 7.31 0.42
C LYS A 66 3.56 8.16 0.41
N LYS A 67 3.16 8.67 -0.75
CA LYS A 67 1.96 9.50 -0.93
C LYS A 67 0.88 8.78 -1.74
N LEU A 68 0.95 7.45 -1.84
CA LEU A 68 0.13 6.65 -2.73
C LEU A 68 -1.35 6.96 -2.57
N TRP A 69 -1.86 6.97 -1.33
CA TRP A 69 -3.28 7.21 -1.10
C TRP A 69 -3.76 8.56 -1.63
N ALA A 70 -2.94 9.61 -1.55
CA ALA A 70 -3.29 10.92 -2.12
C ALA A 70 -3.44 10.84 -3.66
N TRP A 71 -2.56 10.08 -4.32
CA TRP A 71 -2.67 9.83 -5.77
C TRP A 71 -3.92 9.02 -6.11
N ILE A 72 -4.28 8.02 -5.31
CA ILE A 72 -5.52 7.23 -5.50
C ILE A 72 -6.76 8.11 -5.34
N THR A 73 -6.81 8.93 -4.30
CA THR A 73 -7.92 9.87 -4.05
C THR A 73 -8.07 10.88 -5.17
N ALA A 74 -6.99 11.53 -5.59
CA ALA A 74 -7.01 12.49 -6.69
C ALA A 74 -7.48 11.84 -8.00
N THR A 75 -6.97 10.62 -8.28
CA THR A 75 -7.36 9.83 -9.45
C THR A 75 -8.84 9.49 -9.42
N PHE A 76 -9.33 8.94 -8.31
CA PHE A 76 -10.73 8.56 -8.16
C PHE A 76 -11.67 9.76 -8.32
N ILE A 77 -11.40 10.87 -7.62
CA ILE A 77 -12.24 12.08 -7.69
C ILE A 77 -12.26 12.62 -9.11
N PHE A 78 -11.10 12.78 -9.76
CA PHE A 78 -11.03 13.31 -11.12
C PHE A 78 -11.76 12.39 -12.12
N HIS A 79 -11.56 11.07 -11.98
CA HIS A 79 -12.21 10.08 -12.83
C HIS A 79 -13.73 10.03 -12.62
N PHE A 80 -14.20 10.04 -11.38
CA PHE A 80 -15.62 10.01 -11.03
C PHE A 80 -16.35 11.29 -11.50
N LEU A 81 -15.78 12.48 -11.21
CA LEU A 81 -16.40 13.76 -11.56
C LEU A 81 -16.44 14.02 -13.08
N THR A 82 -15.52 13.45 -13.85
CA THR A 82 -15.50 13.56 -15.31
C THR A 82 -16.27 12.44 -16.01
N SER A 83 -16.60 11.35 -15.30
CA SER A 83 -17.39 10.23 -15.84
C SER A 83 -18.76 10.72 -16.37
N PRO A 84 -19.30 10.11 -17.44
CA PRO A 84 -20.68 10.37 -17.88
C PRO A 84 -21.68 10.14 -16.74
N ARG A 85 -22.75 10.96 -16.66
CA ARG A 85 -23.77 10.88 -15.59
C ARG A 85 -24.30 9.46 -15.38
N ALA A 86 -24.50 8.73 -16.47
CA ALA A 86 -25.00 7.36 -16.47
C ALA A 86 -24.08 6.37 -15.71
N THR A 87 -22.79 6.68 -15.55
CA THR A 87 -21.76 5.85 -14.90
C THR A 87 -21.29 6.42 -13.55
N ARG A 88 -21.86 7.53 -13.08
CA ARG A 88 -21.63 8.09 -11.73
C ARG A 88 -22.49 7.35 -10.71
N ALA A 89 -22.27 6.05 -10.59
CA ALA A 89 -23.04 5.21 -9.70
C ALA A 89 -22.59 5.39 -8.24
N PRO A 90 -23.52 5.43 -7.27
CA PRO A 90 -23.19 5.56 -5.85
C PRO A 90 -22.35 4.39 -5.33
N VAL A 91 -22.48 3.21 -5.95
CA VAL A 91 -21.67 2.04 -5.63
C VAL A 91 -20.17 2.35 -5.70
N ARG A 92 -19.72 3.14 -6.69
CA ARG A 92 -18.30 3.52 -6.86
C ARG A 92 -17.78 4.33 -5.68
N VAL A 93 -18.62 5.23 -5.15
CA VAL A 93 -18.31 6.02 -3.96
C VAL A 93 -18.26 5.11 -2.73
N ALA A 94 -19.19 4.17 -2.59
CA ALA A 94 -19.15 3.18 -1.52
C ALA A 94 -17.87 2.32 -1.55
N GLN A 95 -17.44 1.86 -2.73
CA GLN A 95 -16.18 1.13 -2.90
C GLN A 95 -14.98 1.98 -2.46
N TYR A 96 -14.93 3.26 -2.85
CA TYR A 96 -13.87 4.19 -2.45
C TYR A 96 -13.84 4.46 -0.94
N LEU A 97 -15.01 4.69 -0.34
CA LEU A 97 -15.13 4.90 1.10
C LEU A 97 -14.68 3.66 1.87
N LEU A 98 -15.08 2.47 1.44
CA LEU A 98 -14.66 1.21 2.04
C LEU A 98 -13.14 0.98 1.91
N ALA A 99 -12.57 1.25 0.74
CA ALA A 99 -11.13 1.20 0.53
C ALA A 99 -10.39 2.20 1.44
N THR A 100 -10.94 3.40 1.63
CA THR A 100 -10.41 4.43 2.54
C THR A 100 -10.47 3.97 3.98
N SER A 101 -11.60 3.40 4.42
CA SER A 101 -11.75 2.85 5.77
C SER A 101 -10.77 1.72 6.04
N ILE A 102 -10.55 0.82 5.06
CA ILE A 102 -9.55 -0.25 5.17
C ILE A 102 -8.14 0.34 5.27
N TRP A 103 -7.77 1.28 4.38
CA TRP A 103 -6.48 1.95 4.47
C TRP A 103 -6.26 2.61 5.84
N LEU A 104 -7.25 3.35 6.35
CA LEU A 104 -7.18 3.98 7.66
C LEU A 104 -7.05 2.94 8.79
N ALA A 105 -7.82 1.86 8.78
CA ALA A 105 -7.76 0.80 9.79
C ALA A 105 -6.38 0.13 9.86
N PHE A 106 -5.76 -0.12 8.70
CA PHE A 106 -4.49 -0.84 8.65
C PHE A 106 -3.25 0.05 8.79
N THR A 107 -3.32 1.31 8.35
CA THR A 107 -2.13 2.19 8.27
C THR A 107 -2.15 3.38 9.22
N SER A 108 -3.32 3.73 9.75
CA SER A 108 -3.52 4.92 10.56
C SER A 108 -4.16 4.56 11.90
N TRP A 109 -4.09 5.50 12.84
CA TRP A 109 -4.73 5.36 14.14
C TRP A 109 -6.25 5.48 13.98
N PHE A 110 -6.91 4.34 13.75
CA PHE A 110 -8.37 4.26 13.58
C PHE A 110 -8.91 3.31 14.66
N PHE A 111 -9.44 3.87 15.73
CA PHE A 111 -9.87 3.15 16.95
C PHE A 111 -8.74 2.43 17.71
N GLY A 112 -7.62 3.13 17.92
CA GLY A 112 -6.43 2.65 18.64
C GLY A 112 -5.23 2.45 17.70
N PRO A 113 -4.19 1.71 18.14
CA PRO A 113 -3.00 1.48 17.32
C PRO A 113 -3.36 0.84 15.97
N PRO A 114 -2.61 1.15 14.89
CA PRO A 114 -2.79 0.51 13.59
C PRO A 114 -2.87 -1.02 13.71
N VAL A 115 -3.70 -1.67 12.89
CA VAL A 115 -3.85 -3.14 12.93
C VAL A 115 -2.51 -3.84 12.69
N PHE A 116 -1.67 -3.31 11.81
CA PHE A 116 -0.31 -3.84 11.61
C PHE A 116 0.53 -3.78 12.89
N ASP A 117 0.51 -2.66 13.61
CA ASP A 117 1.26 -2.53 14.86
C ASP A 117 0.80 -3.56 15.91
N ARG A 118 -0.51 -3.82 16.00
CA ARG A 118 -1.05 -4.86 16.91
C ARG A 118 -0.66 -6.28 16.48
N LEU A 119 -0.72 -6.57 15.17
CA LEU A 119 -0.31 -7.85 14.62
C LEU A 119 1.18 -8.12 14.89
N THR A 120 2.04 -7.13 14.63
CA THR A 120 3.47 -7.23 14.91
C THR A 120 3.72 -7.46 16.40
N ALA A 121 3.09 -6.68 17.29
CA ALA A 121 3.22 -6.87 18.74
C ALA A 121 2.75 -8.26 19.21
N SER A 122 1.58 -8.72 18.74
CA SER A 122 1.03 -10.04 19.11
C SER A 122 1.84 -11.23 18.60
N THR A 123 2.65 -11.04 17.56
CA THR A 123 3.52 -12.09 16.98
C THR A 123 4.95 -12.03 17.53
N GLY A 124 5.16 -11.35 18.66
CA GLY A 124 6.46 -11.24 19.34
C GLY A 124 7.29 -10.02 18.93
N GLY A 125 6.65 -8.99 18.38
CA GLY A 125 7.30 -7.71 18.08
C GLY A 125 7.68 -6.94 19.33
N GLU A 126 8.87 -6.34 19.30
CA GLU A 126 9.40 -5.50 20.36
C GLU A 126 9.41 -4.04 19.92
N CYS A 127 9.05 -3.14 20.84
CA CYS A 127 9.15 -1.72 20.62
C CYS A 127 10.59 -1.27 20.87
N VAL A 128 11.30 -0.86 19.82
CA VAL A 128 12.74 -0.56 19.88
C VAL A 128 12.98 0.91 19.56
N LEU A 129 13.74 1.57 20.43
CA LEU A 129 14.29 2.90 20.22
C LEU A 129 15.71 2.77 19.65
N HIS A 130 15.95 3.30 18.46
CA HIS A 130 17.29 3.32 17.86
C HIS A 130 18.07 4.54 18.30
N LEU A 131 19.26 4.34 18.85
CA LEU A 131 20.17 5.40 19.26
C LEU A 131 21.09 5.82 18.10
N PRO A 132 21.71 7.03 18.16
CA PRO A 132 22.72 7.46 17.19
C PRO A 132 23.91 6.52 17.05
N SER A 133 24.23 5.77 18.11
CA SER A 133 25.28 4.76 18.14
C SER A 133 24.94 3.49 17.32
N GLY A 134 23.72 3.38 16.80
CA GLY A 134 23.22 2.17 16.13
C GLY A 134 22.63 1.11 17.08
N ALA A 135 22.77 1.29 18.40
CA ALA A 135 22.17 0.40 19.38
C ALA A 135 20.63 0.53 19.40
N GLY A 136 19.94 -0.59 19.59
CA GLY A 136 18.49 -0.63 19.79
C GLY A 136 18.15 -0.90 21.26
N VAL A 137 17.40 0.00 21.90
CA VAL A 137 16.94 -0.15 23.29
C VAL A 137 15.47 -0.54 23.29
N PRO A 138 15.08 -1.66 23.91
CA PRO A 138 13.67 -2.00 24.05
C PRO A 138 12.99 -1.01 25.01
N VAL A 139 11.81 -0.53 24.63
CA VAL A 139 10.97 0.37 25.43
C VAL A 139 9.55 -0.18 25.51
N PRO A 140 8.72 0.26 26.47
CA PRO A 140 7.32 -0.17 26.56
C PRO A 140 6.54 0.05 25.25
N VAL A 141 5.69 -0.91 24.90
CA VAL A 141 5.02 -0.99 23.59
C VAL A 141 4.08 0.19 23.32
N GLU A 142 3.54 0.78 24.37
CA GLU A 142 2.65 1.93 24.37
C GLU A 142 3.29 3.12 23.64
N TYR A 143 4.61 3.28 23.77
CA TYR A 143 5.33 4.36 23.11
C TYR A 143 5.44 4.20 21.60
N CYS A 144 5.47 2.97 21.09
CA CYS A 144 5.42 2.71 19.65
C CYS A 144 4.03 3.01 19.09
N TYR A 145 2.99 2.64 19.84
CA TYR A 145 1.61 2.93 19.47
C TYR A 145 1.35 4.43 19.37
N THR A 146 1.76 5.21 20.37
CA THR A 146 1.58 6.68 20.37
C THR A 146 2.60 7.42 19.50
N ARG A 147 3.63 6.72 19.01
CA ARG A 147 4.79 7.31 18.32
C ARG A 147 5.42 8.45 19.13
N THR A 148 5.55 8.24 20.44
CA THR A 148 6.09 9.24 21.37
C THR A 148 7.52 9.60 20.98
N LYS A 149 7.79 10.90 20.89
CA LYS A 149 9.15 11.42 20.73
C LYS A 149 9.89 11.35 22.05
N MET A 150 11.05 10.70 22.05
CA MET A 150 11.87 10.46 23.24
C MET A 150 13.23 11.14 23.09
N SER A 151 13.70 11.68 24.20
CA SER A 151 15.05 12.22 24.34
C SER A 151 15.53 11.98 25.77
N PRO A 152 16.84 12.05 26.04
CA PRO A 152 17.39 11.97 27.39
C PRO A 152 16.78 13.00 28.34
N MET A 153 16.45 14.19 27.83
CA MET A 153 15.83 15.26 28.62
C MET A 153 14.38 14.97 29.03
N THR A 154 13.62 14.27 28.18
CA THR A 154 12.18 14.02 28.42
C THR A 154 11.92 12.69 29.11
N HIS A 155 12.78 11.69 28.89
CA HIS A 155 12.61 10.33 29.40
C HIS A 155 13.92 9.81 30.03
N PRO A 156 14.52 10.50 31.01
CA PRO A 156 15.85 10.19 31.52
C PRO A 156 15.97 8.74 32.07
N ALA A 157 14.88 8.18 32.60
CA ALA A 157 14.84 6.82 33.11
C ALA A 157 15.07 5.74 32.01
N LEU A 158 14.85 6.06 30.74
CA LEU A 158 15.06 5.13 29.61
C LEU A 158 16.50 5.16 29.07
N PHE A 159 17.33 6.11 29.52
CA PHE A 159 18.69 6.31 29.04
C PHE A 159 19.67 6.11 30.20
N PRO A 160 20.24 4.91 30.40
CA PRO A 160 21.29 4.73 31.40
C PRO A 160 22.48 5.65 31.11
N ALA A 161 23.10 6.19 32.16
CA ALA A 161 24.22 7.15 32.07
C ALA A 161 25.45 6.63 31.30
N SER A 162 25.54 5.32 31.08
CA SER A 162 26.59 4.67 30.28
C SER A 162 26.38 4.76 28.76
N LEU A 163 25.22 5.24 28.29
CA LEU A 163 25.00 5.51 26.87
C LEU A 163 25.64 6.84 26.51
N LEU A 164 26.79 6.79 25.83
CA LEU A 164 27.40 7.95 25.16
C LEU A 164 26.46 8.42 24.06
N LEU A 165 25.53 9.30 24.43
CA LEU A 165 24.72 10.05 23.49
C LEU A 165 25.50 11.30 23.10
N PRO A 166 25.58 11.65 21.81
CA PRO A 166 26.21 12.89 21.40
C PRO A 166 25.54 14.06 22.13
N ASP A 167 26.31 15.08 22.53
CA ASP A 167 25.87 16.25 23.31
C ASP A 167 24.77 17.12 22.63
N GLY A 168 24.24 16.67 21.50
CA GLY A 168 23.10 17.28 20.82
C GLY A 168 21.77 16.71 21.32
N GLY A 169 20.74 17.56 21.35
CA GLY A 169 19.34 17.23 21.68
C GLY A 169 18.70 16.23 20.70
N TRP A 170 19.21 15.00 20.69
CA TRP A 170 18.71 13.92 19.86
C TRP A 170 17.29 13.53 20.30
N ILE A 171 16.42 13.35 19.30
CA ILE A 171 15.05 12.91 19.49
C ILE A 171 14.82 11.68 18.63
N GLY A 172 14.48 10.57 19.26
CA GLY A 172 14.06 9.35 18.59
C GLY A 172 12.56 9.12 18.71
N THR A 173 12.03 8.31 17.80
CA THR A 173 10.68 7.74 17.94
C THR A 173 10.83 6.24 17.85
N PRO A 174 10.43 5.49 18.88
CA PRO A 174 10.56 4.04 18.86
C PRO A 174 9.62 3.44 17.82
N ARG A 175 9.98 2.27 17.31
CA ARG A 175 9.17 1.53 16.34
C ARG A 175 9.08 0.07 16.73
N LEU A 176 7.94 -0.53 16.42
CA LEU A 176 7.78 -1.97 16.50
C LEU A 176 8.67 -2.64 15.46
N ARG A 177 9.47 -3.58 15.93
CA ARG A 177 10.46 -4.36 15.19
C ARG A 177 10.38 -5.80 15.66
N ARG A 178 10.97 -6.73 14.92
CA ARG A 178 10.77 -8.18 15.09
C ARG A 178 9.29 -8.56 14.87
N GLY A 179 8.89 -9.75 15.29
CA GLY A 179 7.55 -10.27 15.02
C GLY A 179 7.27 -10.38 13.53
N HIS A 180 6.01 -10.62 13.17
CA HIS A 180 5.59 -10.66 11.77
C HIS A 180 5.20 -9.24 11.28
N ASP A 181 6.12 -8.57 10.60
CA ASP A 181 5.92 -7.24 10.01
C ASP A 181 5.31 -7.32 8.59
N VAL A 182 3.98 -7.25 8.48
CA VAL A 182 3.32 -7.26 7.16
C VAL A 182 3.82 -6.09 6.30
N SER A 183 4.16 -6.35 5.03
CA SER A 183 4.52 -5.27 4.11
C SER A 183 3.32 -4.37 3.79
N GLY A 184 3.23 -3.24 4.50
CA GLY A 184 2.20 -2.22 4.28
C GLY A 184 2.24 -1.60 2.88
N HIS A 185 3.44 -1.52 2.26
CA HIS A 185 3.58 -1.03 0.89
C HIS A 185 2.99 -2.01 -0.13
N ILE A 186 3.35 -3.31 -0.04
CA ILE A 186 2.80 -4.34 -0.94
C ILE A 186 1.28 -4.43 -0.76
N PHE A 187 0.80 -4.39 0.50
CA PHE A 187 -0.63 -4.33 0.82
C PHE A 187 -1.34 -3.17 0.11
N LEU A 188 -0.86 -1.95 0.32
CA LEU A 188 -1.53 -0.76 -0.19
C LEU A 188 -1.45 -0.69 -1.71
N LEU A 189 -0.29 -0.96 -2.31
CA LEU A 189 -0.12 -1.00 -3.76
C LEU A 189 -1.01 -2.05 -4.42
N THR A 190 -1.15 -3.23 -3.82
CA THR A 190 -2.02 -4.30 -4.34
C THR A 190 -3.48 -3.85 -4.33
N MET A 191 -4.01 -3.44 -3.17
CA MET A 191 -5.40 -2.99 -3.06
C MET A 191 -5.70 -1.80 -3.98
N SER A 192 -4.81 -0.78 -3.96
CA SER A 192 -4.98 0.45 -4.73
C SER A 192 -4.95 0.22 -6.25
N THR A 193 -4.05 -0.64 -6.73
CA THR A 193 -3.96 -0.99 -8.17
C THR A 193 -5.24 -1.67 -8.63
N LEU A 194 -5.70 -2.69 -7.89
CA LEU A 194 -6.92 -3.41 -8.23
C LEU A 194 -8.15 -2.52 -8.17
N PHE A 195 -8.24 -1.65 -7.15
CA PHE A 195 -9.29 -0.65 -7.05
C PHE A 195 -9.30 0.30 -8.26
N LEU A 196 -8.15 0.87 -8.67
CA LEU A 196 -8.10 1.78 -9.82
C LEU A 196 -8.47 1.09 -11.14
N VAL A 197 -7.98 -0.14 -11.36
CA VAL A 197 -8.36 -0.92 -12.53
C VAL A 197 -9.87 -1.19 -12.52
N ASP A 198 -10.45 -1.51 -11.36
CA ASP A 198 -11.90 -1.67 -11.23
C ASP A 198 -12.66 -0.39 -11.56
N GLN A 199 -12.18 0.77 -11.09
CA GLN A 199 -12.79 2.06 -11.39
C GLN A 199 -12.69 2.46 -12.86
N LEU A 200 -11.59 2.10 -13.54
CA LEU A 200 -11.39 2.35 -14.97
C LEU A 200 -12.40 1.61 -15.85
N ARG A 201 -12.88 0.43 -15.42
CA ARG A 201 -13.87 -0.37 -16.16
C ARG A 201 -15.14 0.40 -16.48
N TRP A 202 -15.56 1.30 -15.59
CA TRP A 202 -16.76 2.12 -15.74
C TRP A 202 -16.71 3.03 -16.97
N SER A 203 -15.52 3.41 -17.42
CA SER A 203 -15.32 4.26 -18.60
C SER A 203 -15.50 3.48 -19.91
N PHE A 204 -15.33 2.17 -19.86
CA PHE A 204 -15.48 1.25 -20.99
C PHE A 204 -16.81 0.49 -20.96
N ALA A 205 -17.76 0.89 -20.10
CA ALA A 205 -19.12 0.36 -20.10
C ALA A 205 -19.72 0.49 -21.50
N LYS A 206 -20.37 -0.57 -22.01
CA LYS A 206 -21.04 -0.57 -23.32
C LYS A 206 -22.28 0.33 -23.26
N ARG A 207 -22.10 1.65 -23.39
CA ARG A 207 -23.17 2.63 -23.47
C ARG A 207 -22.93 3.63 -24.59
N PRO A 208 -23.99 4.14 -25.23
CA PRO A 208 -23.88 5.16 -26.25
C PRO A 208 -23.44 6.48 -25.59
N GLY A 209 -22.18 6.87 -25.79
CA GLY A 209 -21.65 8.14 -25.30
C GLY A 209 -20.16 8.31 -25.59
N SER A 210 -19.81 9.38 -26.32
CA SER A 210 -18.41 9.75 -26.56
C SER A 210 -17.75 10.27 -25.28
N TRP A 211 -16.50 9.87 -25.02
CA TRP A 211 -15.71 10.44 -23.93
C TRP A 211 -15.44 11.93 -24.18
N THR A 212 -15.86 12.76 -23.22
CA THR A 212 -15.44 14.18 -23.17
C THR A 212 -13.92 14.28 -23.06
N SER A 213 -13.32 15.37 -23.54
CA SER A 213 -11.87 15.59 -23.45
C SER A 213 -11.36 15.51 -22.01
N ARG A 214 -12.11 16.05 -21.04
CA ARG A 214 -11.78 15.95 -19.61
C ARG A 214 -11.74 14.52 -19.11
N HIS A 215 -12.69 13.68 -19.55
CA HIS A 215 -12.72 12.28 -19.16
C HIS A 215 -11.58 11.47 -19.82
N ARG A 216 -11.20 11.80 -21.07
CA ARG A 216 -10.01 11.21 -21.71
C ARG A 216 -8.74 11.44 -20.88
N TYR A 217 -8.53 12.67 -20.40
CA TYR A 217 -7.42 12.97 -19.51
C TYR A 217 -7.52 12.23 -18.17
N ALA A 218 -8.73 12.08 -17.62
CA ALA A 218 -8.92 11.33 -16.38
C ALA A 218 -8.62 9.83 -16.52
N VAL A 219 -9.01 9.22 -17.64
CA VAL A 219 -8.66 7.83 -17.97
C VAL A 219 -7.16 7.68 -18.17
N ALA A 220 -6.52 8.59 -18.92
CA ALA A 220 -5.07 8.57 -19.12
C ALA A 220 -4.30 8.74 -17.80
N PHE A 221 -4.74 9.67 -16.95
CA PHE A 221 -4.16 9.88 -15.63
C PHE A 221 -4.30 8.64 -14.73
N ALA A 222 -5.49 8.03 -14.69
CA ALA A 222 -5.73 6.81 -13.93
C ALA A 222 -4.89 5.62 -14.45
N GLY A 223 -4.72 5.50 -15.77
CA GLY A 223 -3.80 4.53 -16.38
C GLY A 223 -2.35 4.77 -15.96
N ALA A 224 -1.88 6.02 -16.01
CA ALA A 224 -0.52 6.37 -15.60
C ALA A 224 -0.26 6.07 -14.12
N VAL A 225 -1.19 6.42 -13.22
CA VAL A 225 -1.08 6.09 -11.80
C VAL A 225 -1.08 4.58 -11.57
N THR A 226 -1.91 3.83 -12.30
CA THR A 226 -1.94 2.36 -12.24
C THR A 226 -0.60 1.75 -12.67
N CYS A 227 -0.02 2.21 -13.79
CA CYS A 227 1.30 1.75 -14.24
C CYS A 227 2.40 2.10 -13.23
N MET A 228 2.34 3.29 -12.64
CA MET A 228 3.28 3.70 -11.60
C MET A 228 3.13 2.86 -10.33
N SER A 229 1.91 2.48 -9.95
CA SER A 229 1.65 1.54 -8.84
C SER A 229 2.20 0.14 -9.13
N LEU A 230 2.02 -0.38 -10.33
CA LEU A 230 2.61 -1.67 -10.74
C LEU A 230 4.15 -1.63 -10.72
N PHE A 231 4.74 -0.52 -11.19
CA PHE A 231 6.18 -0.33 -11.15
C PHE A 231 6.72 -0.21 -9.71
N ALA A 232 6.04 0.57 -8.86
CA ALA A 232 6.38 0.66 -7.44
C ALA A 232 6.23 -0.69 -6.72
N LEU A 233 5.21 -1.49 -7.09
CA LEU A 233 5.02 -2.85 -6.57
C LEU A 233 6.18 -3.77 -6.96
N TYR A 234 6.62 -3.69 -8.22
CA TYR A 234 7.79 -4.42 -8.72
C TYR A 234 9.06 -4.05 -7.95
N THR A 235 9.41 -2.76 -7.88
CA THR A 235 10.64 -2.32 -7.20
C THR A 235 10.60 -2.63 -5.70
N THR A 236 9.42 -2.54 -5.08
CA THR A 236 9.25 -2.94 -3.66
C THR A 236 9.49 -4.43 -3.49
N SER A 237 8.96 -5.26 -4.40
CA SER A 237 9.12 -6.72 -4.35
C SER A 237 10.56 -7.16 -4.59
N VAL A 238 11.34 -6.41 -5.37
CA VAL A 238 12.76 -6.70 -5.63
C VAL A 238 13.64 -6.29 -4.44
N TYR A 239 13.48 -5.08 -3.89
CA TYR A 239 14.48 -4.52 -2.96
C TYR A 239 14.08 -4.54 -1.47
N PHE A 240 12.80 -4.61 -1.14
CA PHE A 240 12.38 -4.41 0.25
C PHE A 240 11.53 -5.57 0.73
N HIS A 241 11.50 -5.76 2.05
CA HIS A 241 10.75 -6.77 2.76
C HIS A 241 11.23 -8.21 2.53
N THR A 242 11.07 -9.06 3.52
CA THR A 242 11.33 -10.50 3.37
C THR A 242 10.22 -11.17 2.54
N PRO A 243 10.45 -12.38 1.99
CA PRO A 243 9.42 -13.10 1.21
C PRO A 243 8.09 -13.27 1.95
N ILE A 244 8.13 -13.54 3.26
CA ILE A 244 6.91 -13.75 4.04
C ILE A 244 6.14 -12.44 4.27
N GLU A 245 6.83 -11.33 4.50
CA GLU A 245 6.23 -10.00 4.64
C GLU A 245 5.55 -9.54 3.34
N LYS A 246 6.17 -9.86 2.18
CA LYS A 246 5.59 -9.61 0.84
C LYS A 246 4.34 -10.46 0.62
N PHE A 247 4.41 -11.75 0.96
CA PHE A 247 3.30 -12.69 0.80
C PHE A 247 2.08 -12.25 1.59
N THR A 248 2.23 -11.98 2.90
CA THR A 248 1.11 -11.58 3.74
C THR A 248 0.57 -10.20 3.36
N GLY A 249 1.44 -9.27 2.97
CA GLY A 249 1.03 -7.98 2.41
C GLY A 249 0.17 -8.14 1.15
N CYS A 250 0.59 -9.01 0.22
CA CYS A 250 -0.16 -9.29 -1.01
C CYS A 250 -1.53 -9.93 -0.71
N VAL A 251 -1.57 -10.96 0.14
CA VAL A 251 -2.82 -11.63 0.54
C VAL A 251 -3.80 -10.64 1.17
N LEU A 252 -3.34 -9.82 2.11
CA LEU A 252 -4.19 -8.81 2.75
C LEU A 252 -4.67 -7.76 1.75
N GLY A 253 -3.84 -7.39 0.76
CA GLY A 253 -4.23 -6.47 -0.31
C GLY A 253 -5.33 -7.05 -1.21
N LEU A 254 -5.25 -8.35 -1.52
CA LEU A 254 -6.28 -9.08 -2.28
C LEU A 254 -7.59 -9.20 -1.51
N VAL A 255 -7.52 -9.56 -0.21
CA VAL A 255 -8.68 -9.64 0.67
C VAL A 255 -9.34 -8.27 0.81
N ALA A 256 -8.55 -7.22 1.04
CA ALA A 256 -9.04 -5.85 1.12
C ALA A 256 -9.74 -5.43 -0.17
N PHE A 257 -9.16 -5.72 -1.34
CA PHE A 257 -9.84 -5.50 -2.62
C PHE A 257 -11.15 -6.29 -2.72
N GLY A 258 -11.18 -7.57 -2.32
CA GLY A 258 -12.41 -8.36 -2.27
C GLY A 258 -13.51 -7.71 -1.44
N VAL A 259 -13.16 -7.17 -0.27
CA VAL A 259 -14.08 -6.41 0.59
C VAL A 259 -14.61 -5.16 -0.13
N THR A 260 -13.78 -4.43 -0.88
CA THR A 260 -14.26 -3.29 -1.69
C THR A 260 -15.29 -3.69 -2.75
N GLN A 261 -15.45 -4.96 -3.10
CA GLN A 261 -16.45 -5.42 -4.07
C GLN A 261 -17.81 -5.72 -3.43
N LEU A 262 -17.92 -5.79 -2.10
CA LEU A 262 -19.19 -6.04 -1.39
C LEU A 262 -20.34 -5.13 -1.82
N PRO A 263 -20.16 -3.80 -2.01
CA PRO A 263 -21.24 -2.94 -2.47
C PRO A 263 -21.85 -3.38 -3.81
N ILE A 264 -21.05 -3.93 -4.72
CA ILE A 264 -21.54 -4.44 -6.01
C ILE A 264 -22.35 -5.72 -5.81
N TYR A 265 -21.84 -6.65 -5.00
CA TYR A 265 -22.55 -7.91 -4.71
C TYR A 265 -23.87 -7.67 -3.99
N LEU A 266 -23.91 -6.73 -3.05
CA LEU A 266 -25.11 -6.42 -2.27
C LEU A 266 -26.18 -5.66 -3.06
N THR A 267 -25.77 -4.83 -4.03
CA THR A 267 -26.70 -3.98 -4.79
C THR A 267 -27.01 -4.51 -6.19
N GLY A 268 -26.28 -5.54 -6.66
CA GLY A 268 -26.33 -6.01 -8.05
C GLY A 268 -25.89 -4.97 -9.09
N SER A 269 -25.38 -3.81 -8.66
CA SER A 269 -25.13 -2.65 -9.51
C SER A 269 -23.69 -2.66 -10.06
N ASP A 270 -23.36 -3.66 -10.90
CA ASP A 270 -22.08 -3.69 -11.63
C ASP A 270 -22.11 -2.80 -12.89
N VAL A 271 -20.96 -2.69 -13.56
CA VAL A 271 -20.78 -1.96 -14.81
C VAL A 271 -21.84 -2.43 -15.83
N PRO A 272 -22.60 -1.51 -16.44
CA PRO A 272 -23.63 -1.85 -17.41
C PRO A 272 -23.04 -2.65 -18.60
N VAL A 273 -23.37 -3.93 -18.67
CA VAL A 273 -23.08 -4.78 -19.83
C VAL A 273 -24.26 -4.63 -20.77
N GLY A 274 -24.11 -3.81 -21.81
CA GLY A 274 -25.16 -3.64 -22.82
C GLY A 274 -25.64 -5.01 -23.30
N HIS A 275 -26.88 -5.36 -22.96
CA HIS A 275 -27.54 -6.53 -23.51
C HIS A 275 -27.80 -6.24 -24.99
N ASN A 276 -27.32 -7.11 -25.87
CA ASN A 276 -27.90 -7.23 -27.20
C ASN A 276 -29.25 -7.94 -27.00
N GLU A 277 -30.31 -7.20 -26.69
CA GLU A 277 -31.66 -7.70 -26.93
C GLU A 277 -31.87 -7.77 -28.44
N LYS A 278 -31.51 -8.91 -29.02
CA LYS A 278 -32.08 -9.40 -30.27
C LYS A 278 -32.78 -10.73 -29.98
N ALA A 279 -34.05 -10.79 -30.36
CA ALA A 279 -34.96 -11.94 -30.40
C ALA A 279 -35.44 -12.43 -29.02
N HIS A 280 -36.74 -12.60 -28.77
CA HIS A 280 -37.77 -13.15 -29.66
C HIS A 280 -39.08 -12.37 -29.61
N SER A 281 -39.56 -11.96 -30.80
CA SER A 281 -41.00 -11.83 -31.10
C SER A 281 -41.56 -13.20 -31.45
#